data_AF-A0A2A4GZJ2-F1
#
_entry.id   AF-A0A2A4GZJ2-F1
#
_cell.length_a   1.000
_cell.length_b   1.000
_cell.length_c   1.000
_cell.angle_alpha   90.00
_cell.angle_beta   90.00
_cell.angle_gamma   90.00
#
_symmetry.space_group_name_H-M   'P 1'
#
loop_
_entity.id
_entity.type
_entity.pdbx_description
1 polymer ?
#
loop_
_entity_poly.entity_id
_entity_poly.type
_entity_poly.pdbx_seq_one_letter_code
_entity_poly.pdbx_strand_id
1 'polypeptide(L)'
;MQQSFIVLGHGLTDLYEFKTLIDYNHERIDRIVFFHTPKSTRQLTSVAIIMQPTEGRKFQAMYIMLDALRYPYPESNRKYELIQSYATPYPIEMVGVDVHAPDDYPELDLYFNYLKSVLRLQHWIPALE
;
A
#
# COMPACT_ATOMS: atom_id res chain seq x y z
N MET A 1 -8.82 -17.82 -3.24
CA MET A 1 -8.93 -16.69 -2.27
C MET A 1 -9.19 -15.36 -2.98
N GLN A 2 -10.13 -14.52 -2.51
CA GLN A 2 -10.34 -13.16 -3.06
C GLN A 2 -9.32 -12.17 -2.47
N GLN A 3 -8.64 -11.39 -3.31
CA GLN A 3 -7.69 -10.35 -2.91
C GLN A 3 -8.12 -9.01 -3.49
N SER A 4 -8.42 -8.04 -2.63
CA SER A 4 -9.00 -6.76 -3.04
C SER A 4 -8.27 -5.59 -2.42
N PHE A 5 -7.98 -4.59 -3.25
CA PHE A 5 -7.62 -3.27 -2.78
C PHE A 5 -8.87 -2.54 -2.28
N ILE A 6 -8.76 -1.88 -1.13
CA ILE A 6 -9.80 -1.05 -0.53
C ILE A 6 -9.22 0.35 -0.42
N VAL A 7 -9.74 1.29 -1.19
CA VAL A 7 -9.24 2.66 -1.21
C VAL A 7 -9.72 3.38 0.03
N LEU A 8 -8.79 3.87 0.83
CA LEU A 8 -9.08 4.78 1.95
C LEU A 8 -9.27 6.20 1.44
N GLY A 9 -8.45 6.62 0.48
CA GLY A 9 -8.51 7.94 -0.15
C GLY A 9 -7.15 8.38 -0.70
N HIS A 10 -6.92 9.69 -0.68
CA HIS A 10 -5.75 10.35 -1.30
C HIS A 10 -5.10 11.40 -0.38
N GLY A 11 -5.71 11.70 0.77
CA GLY A 11 -5.55 12.94 1.51
C GLY A 11 -4.98 12.79 2.93
N LEU A 12 -5.01 13.91 3.65
CA LEU A 12 -4.48 14.04 5.01
C LEU A 12 -5.41 13.40 6.07
N THR A 13 -6.72 13.39 5.83
CA THR A 13 -7.70 12.76 6.72
C THR A 13 -7.53 11.24 6.72
N ASP A 14 -7.30 10.67 5.54
CA ASP A 14 -7.13 9.22 5.33
C ASP A 14 -5.90 8.67 6.08
N LEU A 15 -4.92 9.53 6.37
CA LEU A 15 -3.71 9.20 7.11
C LEU A 15 -4.02 8.84 8.58
N TYR A 16 -5.08 9.42 9.18
CA TYR A 16 -5.52 9.04 10.52
C TYR A 16 -6.27 7.71 10.53
N GLU A 17 -7.04 7.41 9.49
CA GLU A 17 -7.65 6.08 9.32
C GLU A 17 -6.57 5.03 9.08
N PHE A 18 -5.56 5.34 8.26
CA PHE A 18 -4.40 4.49 8.04
C PHE A 18 -3.66 4.18 9.35
N LYS A 19 -3.45 5.19 10.20
CA LYS A 19 -2.88 5.01 11.54
C LYS A 19 -3.76 4.10 12.40
N THR A 20 -5.06 4.34 12.40
CA THR A 20 -6.03 3.56 13.19
C THR A 20 -6.01 2.09 12.77
N LEU A 21 -5.96 1.81 11.46
CA LEU A 21 -5.82 0.45 10.96
C LEU A 21 -4.55 -0.24 11.47
N ILE A 22 -3.41 0.48 11.50
CA ILE A 22 -2.17 -0.04 12.09
C ILE A 22 -2.37 -0.33 13.58
N ASP A 23 -2.79 0.66 14.36
CA ASP A 23 -2.87 0.55 15.82
C ASP A 23 -3.75 -0.65 16.24
N TYR A 24 -4.91 -0.82 15.61
CA TYR A 24 -5.90 -1.83 15.99
C TYR A 24 -5.74 -3.19 15.30
N ASN A 25 -5.01 -3.26 14.18
CA ASN A 25 -4.88 -4.50 13.41
C ASN A 25 -3.43 -4.97 13.19
N HIS A 26 -2.44 -4.37 13.85
CA HIS A 26 -1.02 -4.68 13.68
C HIS A 26 -0.69 -6.19 13.70
N GLU A 27 -1.35 -6.99 14.53
CA GLU A 27 -1.14 -8.45 14.57
C GLU A 27 -1.53 -9.17 13.28
N ARG A 28 -2.45 -8.60 12.50
CA ARG A 28 -2.92 -9.13 11.22
C ARG A 28 -2.25 -8.44 10.03
N ILE A 29 -1.48 -7.39 10.24
CA ILE A 29 -0.76 -6.75 9.14
C ILE A 29 0.42 -7.64 8.76
N ASP A 30 0.50 -8.02 7.48
CA ASP A 30 1.67 -8.71 6.94
C ASP A 30 2.80 -7.71 6.70
N ARG A 31 2.51 -6.63 5.97
CA ARG A 31 3.47 -5.57 5.62
C ARG A 31 2.79 -4.29 5.19
N ILE A 32 3.56 -3.21 5.15
CA ILE A 32 3.19 -1.95 4.50
C ILE A 32 4.04 -1.78 3.24
N VAL A 33 3.39 -1.49 2.12
CA VAL A 33 4.03 -1.36 0.80
C VAL A 33 3.90 0.06 0.28
N PHE A 34 5.03 0.67 -0.08
CA PHE A 34 5.08 1.93 -0.81
C PHE A 34 5.21 1.66 -2.31
N PHE A 35 4.29 2.21 -3.09
CA PHE A 35 4.24 2.12 -4.55
C PHE A 35 4.70 3.44 -5.15
N HIS A 36 5.96 3.48 -5.56
CA HIS A 36 6.61 4.69 -6.05
C HIS A 36 6.42 4.86 -7.55
N THR A 37 6.21 6.09 -8.02
CA THR A 37 6.03 6.39 -9.45
C THR A 37 7.08 7.36 -9.97
N PRO A 38 8.39 7.07 -9.86
CA PRO A 38 9.45 8.04 -10.16
C PRO A 38 9.47 8.51 -11.63
N LYS A 39 8.91 7.71 -12.54
CA LYS A 39 8.80 8.02 -13.97
C LYS A 39 7.56 8.82 -14.34
N SER A 40 6.63 9.06 -13.40
CA SER A 40 5.42 9.84 -13.65
C SER A 40 5.72 11.34 -13.58
N THR A 41 4.90 12.15 -14.25
CA THR A 41 5.03 13.62 -14.22
C THR A 41 4.90 14.18 -12.80
N ARG A 42 4.07 13.57 -11.95
CA ARG A 42 3.79 14.04 -10.59
C ARG A 42 4.73 13.47 -9.54
N GLN A 43 5.43 12.38 -9.85
CA GLN A 43 6.34 11.65 -8.95
C GLN A 43 5.75 11.47 -7.55
N LEU A 44 4.65 10.73 -7.48
CA LEU A 44 3.92 10.45 -6.24
C LEU A 44 4.16 9.03 -5.76
N THR A 45 3.71 8.76 -4.55
CA THR A 45 3.78 7.45 -3.93
C THR A 45 2.45 7.13 -3.29
N SER A 46 1.89 5.98 -3.67
CA SER A 46 0.78 5.35 -2.98
C SER A 46 1.31 4.47 -1.86
N VAL A 47 0.52 4.22 -0.82
CA VAL A 47 0.91 3.33 0.29
C VAL A 47 -0.24 2.40 0.63
N ALA A 48 0.07 1.12 0.85
CA ALA A 48 -0.92 0.12 1.23
C ALA A 48 -0.52 -0.68 2.47
N ILE A 49 -1.51 -1.02 3.30
CA ILE A 49 -1.43 -2.05 4.33
C ILE A 49 -1.89 -3.36 3.71
N ILE A 50 -1.02 -4.36 3.68
CA ILE A 50 -1.35 -5.71 3.24
C ILE A 50 -1.71 -6.53 4.47
N MET A 51 -2.96 -6.99 4.54
CA MET A 51 -3.42 -7.85 5.64
C MET A 51 -3.04 -9.30 5.37
N GLN A 52 -2.82 -10.07 6.44
CA GLN A 52 -2.89 -11.53 6.37
C GLN A 52 -4.29 -11.96 5.88
N PRO A 53 -4.38 -13.06 5.09
CA PRO A 53 -5.65 -13.66 4.73
C PRO A 53 -6.57 -13.87 5.94
N THR A 54 -7.88 -13.73 5.75
CA THR A 54 -8.86 -14.08 6.77
C THR A 54 -8.78 -15.56 7.10
N GLU A 55 -9.39 -15.92 8.24
CA GLU A 55 -9.65 -17.33 8.55
C GLU A 55 -10.30 -18.05 7.36
N GLY A 56 -9.86 -19.29 7.12
CA GLY A 56 -10.26 -20.09 5.96
C GLY A 56 -9.74 -19.59 4.60
N ARG A 57 -8.82 -18.61 4.57
CA ARG A 57 -8.18 -18.05 3.36
C ARG A 57 -9.19 -17.64 2.28
N LYS A 58 -10.35 -17.12 2.71
CA LYS A 58 -11.42 -16.70 1.79
C LYS A 58 -11.15 -15.31 1.21
N PHE A 59 -10.60 -14.39 2.02
CA PHE A 59 -10.40 -13.00 1.63
C PHE A 59 -9.07 -12.44 2.15
N GLN A 60 -8.46 -11.53 1.40
CA GLN A 60 -7.29 -10.75 1.82
C GLN A 60 -7.50 -9.29 1.45
N ALA A 61 -7.52 -8.43 2.46
CA ALA A 61 -7.70 -6.99 2.30
C ALA A 61 -6.33 -6.30 2.08
N MET A 62 -6.32 -5.33 1.18
CA MET A 62 -5.18 -4.43 0.97
C MET A 62 -5.69 -2.99 1.03
N TYR A 63 -5.54 -2.32 2.17
CA TYR A 63 -6.03 -0.95 2.34
C TYR A 63 -5.02 0.02 1.74
N ILE A 64 -5.43 0.86 0.79
CA ILE A 64 -4.50 1.73 0.04
C ILE A 64 -4.93 3.20 0.10
N MET A 65 -3.94 4.07 0.31
CA MET A 65 -4.04 5.48 -0.03
C MET A 65 -3.31 5.73 -1.34
N LEU A 66 -4.03 6.24 -2.34
CA LEU A 66 -3.51 6.48 -3.67
C LEU A 66 -2.86 7.87 -3.75
N ASP A 67 -1.67 7.95 -4.34
CA ASP A 67 -0.95 9.22 -4.56
C ASP A 67 -0.78 10.07 -3.28
N ALA A 68 -0.65 9.40 -2.13
CA ALA A 68 -0.78 10.01 -0.81
C ALA A 68 0.36 10.97 -0.42
N LEU A 69 1.56 10.73 -0.97
CA LEU A 69 2.76 11.52 -0.69
C LEU A 69 3.63 11.72 -1.94
N ARG A 70 4.55 12.67 -1.86
CA ARG A 70 5.60 12.85 -2.89
C ARG A 70 6.58 11.69 -2.83
N TYR A 71 7.14 11.30 -3.97
CA TYR A 71 8.22 10.32 -4.04
C TYR A 71 9.37 10.72 -3.08
N PRO A 72 9.75 9.86 -2.12
CA PRO A 72 10.60 10.26 -0.99
C PRO A 72 12.11 10.11 -1.27
N TYR A 73 12.52 10.03 -2.53
CA TYR A 73 13.93 9.88 -2.92
C TYR A 73 14.36 10.95 -3.92
N PRO A 74 15.60 11.47 -3.82
CA PRO A 74 16.61 11.16 -2.80
C PRO A 74 16.33 11.82 -1.44
N GLU A 75 15.46 12.83 -1.41
CA GLU A 75 15.09 13.55 -0.20
C GLU A 75 13.74 13.08 0.35
N SER A 76 13.74 12.67 1.62
CA SER A 76 12.53 12.28 2.34
C SER A 76 11.55 13.45 2.47
N ASN A 77 10.31 13.14 2.86
CA ASN A 77 9.31 14.15 3.19
C ASN A 77 8.54 13.79 4.46
N ARG A 78 7.97 14.82 5.09
CA ARG A 78 7.27 14.70 6.38
C ARG A 78 6.15 13.65 6.40
N LYS A 79 5.41 13.48 5.29
CA LYS A 79 4.34 12.46 5.22
C LYS A 79 4.93 11.05 5.20
N TYR A 80 6.01 10.83 4.45
CA TYR A 80 6.72 9.57 4.41
C TYR A 80 7.25 9.16 5.79
N GLU A 81 7.91 10.09 6.49
CA GLU A 81 8.41 9.88 7.86
C GLU A 81 7.28 9.61 8.86
N LEU A 82 6.16 10.33 8.72
CA LEU A 82 5.00 10.16 9.59
C LEU A 82 4.35 8.78 9.43
N ILE A 83 4.21 8.28 8.21
CA ILE A 83 3.64 6.95 7.97
C ILE A 83 4.56 5.87 8.55
N GLN A 84 5.87 6.01 8.36
CA GLN A 84 6.83 5.08 8.95
C GLN A 84 6.77 5.09 10.47
N SER A 85 6.64 6.28 11.09
CA SER A 85 6.56 6.39 12.55
C SER A 85 5.31 5.75 13.16
N TYR A 86 4.24 5.58 12.38
CA TYR A 86 3.04 4.84 12.83
C TYR A 86 3.29 3.34 12.95
N ALA A 87 4.17 2.78 12.13
CA ALA A 87 4.50 1.36 12.15
C ALA A 87 5.66 1.02 13.10
N THR A 88 6.53 1.99 13.44
CA THR A 88 7.70 1.80 14.33
C THR A 88 7.41 1.03 15.65
N PRO A 89 6.26 1.19 16.33
CA PRO A 89 5.98 0.45 17.56
C PRO A 89 5.73 -1.05 17.36
N TYR A 90 5.54 -1.49 16.11
CA TYR A 90 5.08 -2.84 15.76
C TYR A 90 6.12 -3.55 14.88
N PRO A 91 6.21 -4.89 14.95
CA PRO A 91 7.12 -5.67 14.11
C PRO A 91 6.57 -5.84 12.68
N ILE A 92 6.19 -4.73 12.04
CA ILE A 92 5.62 -4.72 10.69
C ILE A 92 6.73 -4.39 9.68
N GLU A 93 6.88 -5.24 8.67
CA GLU A 93 7.81 -4.97 7.58
C GLU A 93 7.29 -3.82 6.70
N MET A 94 8.16 -2.86 6.38
CA MET A 94 7.88 -1.78 5.44
C MET A 94 8.77 -1.94 4.21
N VAL A 95 8.17 -2.02 3.03
CA VAL A 95 8.87 -2.26 1.76
C VAL A 95 8.45 -1.24 0.70
N GLY A 96 9.30 -1.00 -0.29
CA GLY A 96 9.05 -0.09 -1.40
C GLY A 96 9.29 -0.75 -2.76
N VAL A 97 8.51 -0.36 -3.76
CA VAL A 97 8.67 -0.82 -5.14
C VAL A 97 8.28 0.27 -6.14
N ASP A 98 9.07 0.39 -7.21
CA ASP A 98 8.76 1.28 -8.33
C ASP A 98 7.71 0.66 -9.25
N VAL A 99 6.69 1.45 -9.60
CA VAL A 99 5.55 1.04 -10.41
C VAL A 99 5.12 2.13 -11.39
N HIS A 100 4.26 1.76 -12.33
CA HIS A 100 3.50 2.70 -13.16
C HIS A 100 2.54 3.54 -12.32
N ALA A 101 2.20 4.75 -12.80
CA ALA A 101 1.24 5.61 -12.11
C ALA A 101 -0.19 5.10 -12.29
N PRO A 102 -1.13 5.42 -11.36
CA PRO A 102 -2.54 5.12 -11.55
C PRO A 102 -3.10 5.71 -12.86
N ASP A 103 -2.67 6.92 -13.21
CA ASP A 103 -3.07 7.65 -14.43
C ASP A 103 -2.59 6.97 -15.75
N ASP A 104 -1.66 6.01 -15.67
CA ASP A 104 -1.22 5.22 -16.84
C ASP A 104 -2.29 4.17 -17.26
N TYR A 105 -3.35 4.00 -16.46
CA TYR A 105 -4.40 3.02 -16.68
C TYR A 105 -5.76 3.71 -16.84
N PRO A 106 -6.62 3.25 -17.77
CA PRO A 106 -7.93 3.87 -18.00
C PRO A 106 -8.92 3.60 -16.87
N GLU A 107 -8.70 2.54 -16.09
CA GLU A 107 -9.56 2.14 -14.98
C GLU A 107 -8.71 1.73 -13.76
N LEU A 108 -9.16 2.10 -12.58
CA LEU A 108 -8.44 1.82 -11.33
C LEU A 108 -8.36 0.31 -11.04
N ASP A 109 -9.35 -0.47 -11.48
CA ASP A 109 -9.34 -1.93 -11.33
C ASP A 109 -8.22 -2.58 -12.16
N LEU A 110 -7.89 -2.02 -13.33
CA LEU A 110 -6.74 -2.47 -14.13
C LEU A 110 -5.42 -2.16 -13.44
N TYR A 111 -5.30 -0.95 -12.87
CA TYR A 111 -4.15 -0.58 -12.05
C TYR A 111 -3.99 -1.53 -10.84
N PHE A 112 -5.09 -1.87 -10.15
CA PHE A 112 -5.06 -2.82 -9.05
C PHE A 112 -4.73 -4.25 -9.46
N ASN A 113 -5.13 -4.69 -10.65
CA ASN A 113 -4.68 -5.97 -11.19
C ASN A 113 -3.18 -5.98 -11.48
N TYR A 114 -2.64 -4.87 -11.99
CA TYR A 114 -1.21 -4.68 -12.15
C TYR A 114 -0.47 -4.69 -10.79
N LEU A 115 -0.92 -3.93 -9.79
CA LEU A 115 -0.31 -3.94 -8.46
C LEU A 115 -0.33 -5.33 -7.81
N LYS A 116 -1.45 -6.06 -7.90
CA LYS A 116 -1.51 -7.46 -7.43
C LYS A 116 -0.46 -8.34 -8.13
N SER A 117 -0.22 -8.12 -9.42
CA SER A 117 0.81 -8.86 -10.17
C SER A 117 2.20 -8.52 -9.67
N VAL A 118 2.51 -7.24 -9.43
CA VAL A 118 3.78 -6.80 -8.82
C VAL A 118 3.98 -7.43 -7.45
N LEU A 119 2.96 -7.38 -6.57
CA LEU A 119 3.03 -7.96 -5.24
C LEU A 119 3.29 -9.47 -5.27
N ARG A 120 2.71 -10.20 -6.22
CA ARG A 120 2.97 -11.64 -6.39
C ARG A 120 4.38 -11.92 -6.88
N LEU A 121 4.91 -11.10 -7.79
CA LEU A 121 6.30 -11.23 -8.25
C LEU A 121 7.30 -11.03 -7.10
N GLN A 122 6.97 -10.17 -6.13
CA GLN A 122 7.76 -9.98 -4.92
C GLN A 122 7.49 -11.02 -3.83
N HIS A 123 6.57 -11.98 -4.06
CA HIS A 123 6.08 -12.93 -3.05
C HIS A 123 5.47 -12.28 -1.80
N TRP A 124 4.96 -11.05 -1.92
CA TRP A 124 4.35 -10.28 -0.83
C TRP A 124 2.86 -10.56 -0.63
N ILE A 125 2.21 -11.19 -1.60
CA ILE A 125 0.88 -11.78 -1.45
C ILE A 125 0.88 -13.20 -2.01
N PRO A 126 0.00 -14.10 -1.53
CA PRO A 126 -0.13 -15.45 -2.07
C PRO A 126 -0.44 -15.46 -3.57
N ALA A 127 0.05 -16.50 -4.25
CA ALA A 127 -0.29 -16.80 -5.64
C ALA A 127 -1.80 -17.02 -5.81
N LEU A 128 -2.28 -16.89 -7.05
CA LEU A 128 -3.64 -17.32 -7.39
C LEU A 128 -3.72 -18.84 -7.18
N GLU A 129 -4.74 -19.26 -6.43
CA GLU A 129 -5.18 -20.65 -6.33
C GLU A 129 -6.15 -20.97 -7.47
#